data_AF-A0A1E8FJ05-F1
#
_entry.id   AF-A0A1E8FJ05-F1
#
_cell.length_a   1.000
_cell.length_b   1.000
_cell.length_c   1.000
_cell.angle_alpha   90.00
_cell.angle_beta   90.00
_cell.angle_gamma   90.00
#
_symmetry.space_group_name_H-M   'P 1'
#
loop_
_entity.id
_entity.type
_entity.pdbx_description
1 polymer ?
#
loop_
_entity_poly.entity_id
_entity_poly.type
_entity_poly.pdbx_seq_one_letter_code
_entity_poly.pdbx_strand_id
1 'polypeptide(L)'
;MSLRRDKEFVTENEAAILEALSAIESGEYPVGHLNETLHRLLQTDTPHRISQSLLGYLDFNKMGSFHCYLSMCQDISAALAAIQTYCTPLFEPGEKIRVEHNKEQVELRIKASTQGEMEPFMVAFLLALFRHLAGRHFDFTKVEMVSAHPEWLLKEVSTVPPQEHCPEMAVSFASEWLNIPSFFYSPKLQMVLAKNLQTSETPGLKQDLLNAFKRFDAPARIRSEAVAESLGMTESTLRRKLKQENLSFSALLKSHIHERSINGLLSGEKIDTLAAALGFSDRRSFDRSFKEYTGVSPGQLRQVGSRLRFQRGNQALIEVTETLPPLPETINHIIHLPDERLTVSNVVKLIEPDPVFLAHIIGKASKAVYGSVPHTPEQAIGRNLGVQNVRNLAVLFAAQQYLTTQSVHPDIEQLTDAMLLSNRLFEHLFGSEYSNQDSALISQLMLFGPLALILIFHTENLDAARFYEQWQTADTFETYQSILLGEHNLCLYGASSLLLMRWGFTSKINQTLWRLCQNSDSKTNVRIRLCHELAFNYLCFDKAESKDEQLLALLDEDQQEQIKVLLANW
;
A
#
# COMPACT_ATOMS: atom_id res chain seq x y z
N MET A 1 2.87 -1.46 17.48
CA MET A 1 1.99 -0.32 17.87
C MET A 1 1.02 0.10 16.77
N SER A 2 1.47 0.54 15.59
CA SER A 2 0.57 0.91 14.47
C SER A 2 -0.45 -0.18 14.12
N LEU A 3 0.02 -1.45 14.09
CA LEU A 3 -0.82 -2.64 13.96
C LEU A 3 -2.00 -2.66 14.96
N ARG A 4 -1.73 -2.37 16.24
CA ARG A 4 -2.72 -2.48 17.32
C ARG A 4 -3.76 -1.37 17.26
N ARG A 5 -3.31 -0.15 16.93
CA ARG A 5 -4.20 1.00 16.70
C ARG A 5 -5.22 0.69 15.60
N ASP A 6 -4.75 0.17 14.47
CA ASP A 6 -5.57 -0.02 13.28
C ASP A 6 -6.48 -1.25 13.37
N LYS A 7 -6.21 -2.18 14.31
CA LYS A 7 -7.04 -3.37 14.57
C LYS A 7 -7.91 -3.22 15.84
N GLU A 8 -7.96 -2.02 16.44
CA GLU A 8 -8.76 -1.72 17.64
C GLU A 8 -8.55 -2.73 18.77
N PHE A 9 -7.29 -3.12 19.04
CA PHE A 9 -7.00 -3.95 20.19
C PHE A 9 -7.03 -3.07 21.46
N VAL A 10 -8.05 -3.26 22.30
CA VAL A 10 -8.36 -2.42 23.47
C VAL A 10 -8.37 -3.23 24.78
N THR A 11 -7.19 -3.49 25.31
CA THR A 11 -6.95 -3.84 26.72
C THR A 11 -6.41 -2.63 27.47
N GLU A 12 -6.50 -2.61 28.81
CA GLU A 12 -5.96 -1.51 29.64
C GLU A 12 -4.46 -1.27 29.40
N ASN A 13 -3.70 -2.35 29.15
CA ASN A 13 -2.29 -2.26 28.81
C ASN A 13 -2.07 -1.56 27.45
N GLU A 14 -2.96 -1.74 26.48
CA GLU A 14 -2.83 -1.15 25.14
C GLU A 14 -3.14 0.34 25.12
N ALA A 15 -4.14 0.78 25.89
CA ALA A 15 -4.50 2.19 26.01
C ALA A 15 -3.32 3.03 26.53
N ALA A 16 -2.65 2.58 27.58
CA ALA A 16 -1.50 3.28 28.17
C ALA A 16 -0.33 3.46 27.19
N ILE A 17 -0.18 2.54 26.22
CA ILE A 17 0.94 2.57 25.27
C ILE A 17 0.58 3.38 24.03
N LEU A 18 -0.69 3.36 23.63
CA LEU A 18 -1.19 4.29 22.61
C LEU A 18 -1.03 5.74 23.07
N GLU A 19 -1.25 6.02 24.37
CA GLU A 19 -0.93 7.32 24.97
C GLU A 19 0.57 7.63 24.95
N ALA A 20 1.41 6.61 25.19
CA ALA A 20 2.87 6.76 25.14
C ALA A 20 3.46 6.84 23.71
N LEU A 21 2.67 6.60 22.67
CA LEU A 21 3.17 6.43 21.29
C LEU A 21 3.98 7.64 20.82
N SER A 22 3.52 8.86 21.13
CA SER A 22 4.24 10.08 20.75
C SER A 22 5.64 10.15 21.39
N ALA A 23 5.76 9.73 22.65
CA ALA A 23 7.03 9.71 23.38
C ALA A 23 7.95 8.59 22.88
N ILE A 24 7.37 7.45 22.47
CA ILE A 24 8.12 6.35 21.85
C ILE A 24 8.70 6.80 20.50
N GLU A 25 7.88 7.44 19.67
CA GLU A 25 8.30 7.94 18.36
C GLU A 25 9.32 9.08 18.44
N SER A 26 9.28 9.91 19.49
CA SER A 26 10.27 10.96 19.73
C SER A 26 11.57 10.44 20.36
N GLY A 27 11.63 9.16 20.73
CA GLY A 27 12.78 8.57 21.44
C GLY A 27 12.90 9.03 22.90
N GLU A 28 11.87 9.68 23.44
CA GLU A 28 11.82 10.16 24.83
C GLU A 28 11.28 9.10 25.79
N TYR A 29 10.82 7.96 25.27
CA TYR A 29 10.32 6.85 26.07
C TYR A 29 11.46 5.97 26.59
N PRO A 30 11.54 5.69 27.91
CA PRO A 30 12.63 4.90 28.47
C PRO A 30 12.70 3.48 27.90
N VAL A 31 13.88 3.06 27.43
CA VAL A 31 14.11 1.74 26.80
C VAL A 31 13.71 0.58 27.71
N GLY A 32 13.99 0.66 29.02
CA GLY A 32 13.59 -0.38 29.98
C GLY A 32 12.07 -0.58 30.02
N HIS A 33 11.32 0.52 30.14
CA HIS A 33 9.86 0.49 30.11
C HIS A 33 9.32 0.03 28.76
N LEU A 34 9.97 0.39 27.64
CA LEU A 34 9.58 -0.07 26.30
C LEU A 34 9.66 -1.59 26.20
N ASN A 35 10.74 -2.19 26.67
CA ASN A 35 10.94 -3.64 26.62
C ASN A 35 9.93 -4.40 27.48
N GLU A 36 9.69 -3.95 28.71
CA GLU A 36 8.65 -4.54 29.59
C GLU A 36 7.26 -4.44 28.98
N THR A 37 7.01 -3.33 28.30
CA THR A 37 5.74 -3.04 27.64
C THR A 37 5.52 -3.94 26.42
N LEU A 38 6.53 -4.08 25.55
CA LEU A 38 6.50 -5.00 24.42
C LEU A 38 6.30 -6.45 24.87
N HIS A 39 6.99 -6.87 25.93
CA HIS A 39 6.82 -8.22 26.50
C HIS A 39 5.38 -8.48 26.95
N ARG A 40 4.77 -7.55 27.70
CA ARG A 40 3.36 -7.66 28.11
C ARG A 40 2.40 -7.73 26.93
N LEU A 41 2.63 -6.90 25.91
CA LEU A 41 1.81 -6.89 24.70
C LEU A 41 1.86 -8.23 23.98
N LEU A 42 3.05 -8.82 23.82
CA LEU A 42 3.20 -10.11 23.14
C LEU A 42 2.51 -11.26 23.88
N GLN A 43 2.30 -11.15 25.21
CA GLN A 43 1.59 -12.15 26.01
C GLN A 43 0.06 -12.10 25.89
N THR A 44 -0.53 -10.95 25.49
CA THR A 44 -1.99 -10.80 25.43
C THR A 44 -2.61 -11.27 24.11
N ASP A 45 -1.79 -11.50 23.08
CA ASP A 45 -2.25 -11.72 21.71
C ASP A 45 -2.00 -13.16 21.24
N THR A 46 -2.86 -13.66 20.36
CA THR A 46 -2.55 -14.87 19.59
C THR A 46 -1.58 -14.49 18.45
N PRO A 47 -0.45 -15.22 18.28
CA PRO A 47 0.52 -14.91 17.23
C PRO A 47 -0.10 -14.87 15.82
N HIS A 48 -1.16 -15.65 15.56
CA HIS A 48 -1.98 -15.56 14.35
C HIS A 48 -2.53 -14.15 14.03
N ARG A 49 -2.92 -13.35 15.04
CA ARG A 49 -3.43 -11.99 14.80
C ARG A 49 -2.31 -11.02 14.40
N ILE A 50 -1.11 -11.25 14.92
CA ILE A 50 0.08 -10.45 14.60
C ILE A 50 0.64 -10.87 13.23
N SER A 51 0.65 -12.17 12.91
CA SER A 51 1.24 -12.73 11.69
C SER A 51 0.61 -12.18 10.41
N GLN A 52 -0.72 -12.25 10.33
CA GLN A 52 -1.49 -11.75 9.18
C GLN A 52 -1.26 -10.27 8.92
N SER A 53 -0.86 -9.54 9.97
CA SER A 53 -0.58 -8.12 10.16
C SER A 53 0.80 -7.58 9.71
N LEU A 54 1.85 -8.34 10.03
CA LEU A 54 3.08 -7.75 10.54
C LEU A 54 3.90 -6.97 9.49
N LEU A 55 4.13 -7.59 8.34
CA LEU A 55 4.99 -7.03 7.29
C LEU A 55 4.47 -5.66 6.80
N GLY A 56 3.16 -5.45 6.81
CA GLY A 56 2.55 -4.18 6.36
C GLY A 56 2.68 -3.01 7.32
N TYR A 57 3.16 -3.26 8.54
CA TYR A 57 3.39 -2.24 9.55
C TYR A 57 4.87 -1.95 9.81
N LEU A 58 5.79 -2.62 9.11
CA LEU A 58 7.21 -2.26 9.15
C LEU A 58 7.41 -0.94 8.39
N ASP A 59 7.78 0.10 9.13
CA ASP A 59 8.03 1.43 8.58
C ASP A 59 9.51 1.78 8.74
N PHE A 60 10.30 1.58 7.69
CA PHE A 60 11.75 1.78 7.72
C PHE A 60 12.14 3.25 7.95
N ASN A 61 11.25 4.17 7.59
CA ASN A 61 11.36 5.60 7.89
C ASN A 61 11.40 5.83 9.41
N LYS A 62 10.66 5.03 10.19
CA LYS A 62 10.66 5.05 11.66
C LYS A 62 11.80 4.24 12.29
N MET A 63 12.44 3.35 11.53
CA MET A 63 13.58 2.54 12.01
C MET A 63 14.92 3.28 11.89
N GLY A 64 15.05 4.17 10.91
CA GLY A 64 16.16 5.10 10.82
C GLY A 64 16.78 5.23 9.42
N SER A 65 17.76 6.13 9.33
CA SER A 65 18.47 6.43 8.08
C SER A 65 19.19 5.20 7.51
N PHE A 66 19.68 4.29 8.35
CA PHE A 66 20.39 3.11 7.89
C PHE A 66 19.45 2.10 7.23
N HIS A 67 18.31 1.84 7.84
CA HIS A 67 17.26 0.99 7.27
C HIS A 67 16.78 1.53 5.93
N CYS A 68 16.54 2.85 5.83
CA CYS A 68 16.21 3.51 4.57
C CYS A 68 17.34 3.43 3.54
N TYR A 69 18.61 3.44 3.96
CA TYR A 69 19.73 3.28 3.03
C TYR A 69 19.74 1.87 2.44
N LEU A 70 19.55 0.84 3.28
CA LEU A 70 19.57 -0.56 2.86
C LEU A 70 18.49 -0.88 1.84
N SER A 71 17.30 -0.30 1.98
CA SER A 71 16.19 -0.52 1.05
C SER A 71 16.44 0.03 -0.36
N MET A 72 17.45 0.87 -0.49
CA MET A 72 17.77 1.57 -1.74
C MET A 72 19.01 1.03 -2.41
N CYS A 73 19.55 -0.08 -1.89
CA CYS A 73 20.70 -0.76 -2.46
C CYS A 73 20.38 -1.28 -3.85
N GLN A 74 21.43 -1.37 -4.66
CA GLN A 74 21.34 -1.91 -6.03
C GLN A 74 20.86 -3.36 -6.05
N ASP A 75 21.14 -4.13 -5.00
CA ASP A 75 20.86 -5.55 -4.84
C ASP A 75 21.07 -5.94 -3.36
N ILE A 76 20.80 -7.21 -3.01
CA ILE A 76 21.02 -7.73 -1.65
C ILE A 76 22.51 -7.71 -1.30
N SER A 77 23.40 -8.04 -2.24
CA SER A 77 24.86 -8.06 -2.03
C SER A 77 25.37 -6.72 -1.48
N ALA A 78 24.96 -5.61 -2.09
CA ALA A 78 25.30 -4.27 -1.66
C ALA A 78 24.71 -3.92 -0.29
N ALA A 79 23.52 -4.41 0.05
CA ALA A 79 22.94 -4.24 1.38
C ALA A 79 23.74 -4.99 2.45
N LEU A 80 24.14 -6.24 2.19
CA LEU A 80 24.99 -7.01 3.10
C LEU A 80 26.37 -6.38 3.27
N ALA A 81 26.97 -5.88 2.18
CA ALA A 81 28.22 -5.14 2.25
C ALA A 81 28.08 -3.87 3.09
N ALA A 82 26.96 -3.16 2.99
CA ALA A 82 26.67 -1.98 3.80
C ALA A 82 26.54 -2.33 5.30
N ILE A 83 25.88 -3.43 5.65
CA ILE A 83 25.80 -3.93 7.04
C ILE A 83 27.19 -4.19 7.63
N GLN A 84 28.13 -4.69 6.82
CA GLN A 84 29.51 -4.89 7.28
C GLN A 84 30.34 -3.60 7.31
N THR A 85 30.03 -2.64 6.43
CA THR A 85 30.81 -1.40 6.27
C THR A 85 30.44 -0.35 7.31
N TYR A 86 29.15 -0.17 7.57
CA TYR A 86 28.65 0.82 8.52
C TYR A 86 28.47 0.17 9.89
N CYS A 87 29.16 0.66 10.93
CA CYS A 87 28.98 0.20 12.31
C CYS A 87 27.66 0.69 12.94
N THR A 88 26.63 0.93 12.13
CA THR A 88 25.29 1.32 12.59
C THR A 88 24.49 0.06 12.88
N PRO A 89 23.95 -0.10 14.10
CA PRO A 89 23.14 -1.27 14.42
C PRO A 89 21.88 -1.36 13.57
N LEU A 90 21.52 -2.58 13.17
CA LEU A 90 20.30 -2.92 12.45
C LEU A 90 19.12 -3.16 13.40
N PHE A 91 19.32 -3.86 14.51
CA PHE A 91 18.27 -4.16 15.49
C PHE A 91 18.55 -3.53 16.85
N GLU A 92 19.76 -3.72 17.39
CA GLU A 92 20.11 -3.17 18.70
C GLU A 92 21.61 -2.84 18.86
N PRO A 93 21.97 -1.93 19.77
CA PRO A 93 23.37 -1.64 20.06
C PRO A 93 24.16 -2.88 20.51
N GLY A 94 25.26 -3.17 19.80
CA GLY A 94 26.18 -4.26 20.16
C GLY A 94 25.86 -5.62 19.52
N GLU A 95 24.86 -5.69 18.64
CA GLU A 95 24.62 -6.87 17.82
C GLU A 95 25.86 -7.26 16.98
N LYS A 96 25.97 -8.54 16.65
CA LYS A 96 26.99 -9.04 15.72
C LYS A 96 26.31 -9.78 14.59
N ILE A 97 26.46 -9.25 13.38
CA ILE A 97 25.97 -9.87 12.14
C ILE A 97 27.16 -10.43 11.37
N ARG A 98 27.13 -11.74 11.09
CA ARG A 98 28.11 -12.42 10.24
C ARG A 98 27.41 -12.87 8.98
N VAL A 99 28.06 -12.65 7.85
CA VAL A 99 27.57 -13.07 6.53
C VAL A 99 28.58 -14.03 5.96
N GLU A 100 28.15 -15.26 5.73
CA GLU A 100 28.91 -16.29 5.03
C GLU A 100 28.19 -16.60 3.71
N HIS A 101 28.94 -16.79 2.63
CA HIS A 101 28.35 -17.17 1.36
C HIS A 101 29.26 -18.13 0.62
N ASN A 102 28.64 -19.07 -0.08
CA ASN A 102 29.28 -19.95 -1.04
C ASN A 102 28.58 -19.80 -2.40
N LYS A 103 28.88 -20.70 -3.36
CA LYS A 103 28.30 -20.62 -4.71
C LYS A 103 26.81 -20.97 -4.79
N GLU A 104 26.24 -21.58 -3.75
CA GLU A 104 24.87 -22.08 -3.75
C GLU A 104 24.00 -21.31 -2.76
N GLN A 105 24.53 -20.95 -1.59
CA GLN A 105 23.77 -20.42 -0.47
C GLN A 105 24.52 -19.28 0.22
N VAL A 106 23.71 -18.36 0.76
CA VAL A 106 24.13 -17.27 1.64
C VAL A 106 23.52 -17.50 3.00
N GLU A 107 24.28 -17.24 4.05
CA GLU A 107 23.88 -17.41 5.43
C GLU A 107 24.21 -16.15 6.23
N LEU A 108 23.22 -15.64 6.96
CA LEU A 108 23.36 -14.54 7.90
C LEU A 108 23.18 -15.09 9.31
N ARG A 109 24.21 -15.00 10.15
CA ARG A 109 24.13 -15.30 11.58
C ARG A 109 24.09 -14.03 12.39
N ILE A 110 23.13 -13.95 13.32
CA ILE A 110 22.84 -12.75 14.09
C ILE A 110 22.90 -13.10 15.56
N LYS A 111 23.79 -12.41 16.27
CA LYS A 111 23.88 -12.46 17.72
C LYS A 111 23.43 -11.13 18.28
N ALA A 112 22.20 -11.14 18.78
CA ALA A 112 21.50 -10.05 19.41
C ALA A 112 21.25 -10.39 20.90
N SER A 113 21.38 -9.41 21.78
CA SER A 113 20.88 -9.39 23.16
C SER A 113 19.37 -9.06 23.26
N THR A 114 18.63 -9.11 22.16
CA THR A 114 17.16 -8.97 22.14
C THR A 114 16.46 -10.09 22.92
N GLN A 115 15.26 -9.81 23.40
CA GLN A 115 14.36 -10.84 23.94
C GLN A 115 14.03 -11.89 22.87
N GLY A 116 13.85 -13.14 23.26
CA GLY A 116 13.61 -14.26 22.35
C GLY A 116 12.37 -14.04 21.47
N GLU A 117 11.33 -13.43 22.04
CA GLU A 117 10.06 -13.10 21.37
C GLU A 117 10.23 -12.11 20.21
N MET A 118 11.38 -11.42 20.10
CA MET A 118 11.68 -10.49 19.01
C MET A 118 12.27 -11.16 17.76
N GLU A 119 12.73 -12.42 17.86
CA GLU A 119 13.36 -13.13 16.73
C GLU A 119 12.48 -13.18 15.47
N PRO A 120 11.16 -13.47 15.56
CA PRO A 120 10.30 -13.48 14.37
C PRO A 120 10.20 -12.11 13.70
N PHE A 121 10.30 -11.01 14.46
CA PHE A 121 10.27 -9.65 13.93
C PHE A 121 11.57 -9.30 13.20
N MET A 122 12.71 -9.81 13.67
CA MET A 122 13.99 -9.67 12.99
C MET A 122 14.01 -10.44 11.67
N VAL A 123 13.45 -11.67 11.64
CA VAL A 123 13.26 -12.41 10.38
C VAL A 123 12.30 -11.65 9.46
N ALA A 124 11.20 -11.11 10.00
CA ALA A 124 10.21 -10.36 9.23
C ALA A 124 10.84 -9.16 8.54
N PHE A 125 11.69 -8.44 9.27
CA PHE A 125 12.45 -7.32 8.74
C PHE A 125 13.37 -7.72 7.57
N LEU A 126 14.14 -8.80 7.74
CA LEU A 126 15.06 -9.26 6.69
C LEU A 126 14.29 -9.76 5.46
N LEU A 127 13.21 -10.51 5.67
CA LEU A 127 12.33 -10.96 4.60
C LEU A 127 11.74 -9.76 3.82
N ALA A 128 11.27 -8.74 4.53
CA ALA A 128 10.76 -7.50 3.97
C ALA A 128 11.82 -6.78 3.11
N LEU A 129 13.00 -6.58 3.67
CA LEU A 129 14.11 -5.89 3.01
C LEU A 129 14.54 -6.64 1.74
N PHE A 130 14.71 -7.96 1.82
CA PHE A 130 15.20 -8.75 0.70
C PHE A 130 14.16 -8.92 -0.40
N ARG A 131 12.87 -9.04 -0.07
CA ARG A 131 11.78 -8.98 -1.07
C ARG A 131 11.71 -7.63 -1.77
N HIS A 132 11.94 -6.55 -1.04
CA HIS A 132 11.99 -5.23 -1.65
C HIS A 132 13.18 -5.10 -2.62
N LEU A 133 14.35 -5.63 -2.25
CA LEU A 133 15.55 -5.51 -3.08
C LEU A 133 15.59 -6.48 -4.27
N ALA A 134 15.22 -7.74 -4.08
CA ALA A 134 15.39 -8.78 -5.09
C ALA A 134 14.06 -9.26 -5.72
N GLY A 135 12.93 -8.68 -5.28
CA GLY A 135 11.60 -9.01 -5.77
C GLY A 135 10.80 -9.90 -4.82
N ARG A 136 9.47 -9.83 -4.96
CA ARG A 136 8.50 -10.46 -4.05
C ARG A 136 8.61 -11.98 -3.90
N HIS A 137 9.22 -12.66 -4.86
CA HIS A 137 9.40 -14.11 -4.87
C HIS A 137 10.58 -14.57 -4.01
N PHE A 138 11.36 -13.65 -3.45
CA PHE A 138 12.39 -13.98 -2.48
C PHE A 138 11.76 -14.66 -1.24
N ASP A 139 12.35 -15.77 -0.81
CA ASP A 139 12.08 -16.39 0.49
C ASP A 139 13.39 -16.99 1.02
N PHE A 140 13.45 -17.23 2.32
CA PHE A 140 14.57 -17.97 2.91
C PHE A 140 14.51 -19.44 2.47
N THR A 141 15.64 -20.14 2.54
CA THR A 141 15.73 -21.60 2.42
C THR A 141 15.80 -22.26 3.80
N LYS A 142 16.26 -21.52 4.82
CA LYS A 142 16.37 -21.99 6.20
C LYS A 142 16.23 -20.81 7.17
N VAL A 143 15.54 -21.02 8.29
CA VAL A 143 15.42 -20.10 9.42
C VAL A 143 15.78 -20.85 10.70
N GLU A 144 16.74 -20.35 11.47
CA GLU A 144 17.19 -20.88 12.77
C GLU A 144 16.90 -19.84 13.87
N MET A 145 16.33 -20.29 14.99
CA MET A 145 15.89 -19.47 16.12
C MET A 145 16.44 -19.99 17.44
N VAL A 146 16.80 -19.10 18.36
CA VAL A 146 17.29 -19.50 19.68
C VAL A 146 16.12 -19.92 20.57
N SER A 147 15.02 -19.20 20.49
CA SER A 147 13.83 -19.45 21.30
C SER A 147 12.81 -20.33 20.57
N ALA A 148 11.96 -21.00 21.34
CA ALA A 148 10.81 -21.71 20.81
C ALA A 148 9.65 -20.74 20.56
N HIS A 149 8.99 -20.88 19.42
CA HIS A 149 7.89 -20.02 18.97
C HIS A 149 6.71 -20.90 18.59
N PRO A 150 5.78 -21.18 19.53
CA PRO A 150 4.70 -22.16 19.34
C PRO A 150 3.80 -21.86 18.12
N GLU A 151 3.76 -20.61 17.67
CA GLU A 151 3.19 -20.23 16.38
C GLU A 151 4.22 -19.44 15.57
N TRP A 152 4.61 -19.98 14.40
CA TRP A 152 5.51 -19.29 13.49
C TRP A 152 4.83 -18.05 12.90
N LEU A 153 5.27 -16.87 13.34
CA LEU A 153 4.67 -15.58 13.00
C LEU A 153 4.69 -15.28 11.50
N LEU A 154 5.59 -15.91 10.73
CA LEU A 154 5.73 -15.66 9.29
C LEU A 154 5.19 -16.80 8.42
N LYS A 155 4.46 -17.77 8.99
CA LYS A 155 3.92 -18.92 8.22
C LYS A 155 3.06 -18.52 7.01
N GLU A 156 2.42 -17.36 7.08
CA GLU A 156 1.52 -16.84 6.05
C GLU A 156 2.26 -16.20 4.87
N VAL A 157 3.53 -15.83 5.09
CA VAL A 157 4.32 -15.03 4.15
C VAL A 157 5.65 -15.69 3.82
N SER A 158 6.06 -16.73 4.53
CA SER A 158 7.22 -17.55 4.27
C SER A 158 6.84 -19.02 4.36
N THR A 159 7.30 -19.81 3.39
CA THR A 159 7.03 -21.25 3.32
C THR A 159 7.98 -22.06 4.20
N VAL A 160 9.00 -21.43 4.77
CA VAL A 160 10.05 -22.08 5.55
C VAL A 160 9.70 -22.09 7.05
N PRO A 161 9.51 -23.27 7.66
CA PRO A 161 9.33 -23.37 9.09
C PRO A 161 10.67 -23.11 9.82
N PRO A 162 10.64 -22.49 11.01
CA PRO A 162 11.85 -22.24 11.79
C PRO A 162 12.36 -23.52 12.45
N GLN A 163 13.68 -23.64 12.55
CA GLN A 163 14.36 -24.59 13.44
C GLN A 163 14.65 -23.89 14.76
N GLU A 164 14.06 -24.39 15.85
CA GLU A 164 14.14 -23.76 17.17
C GLU A 164 15.29 -24.33 18.02
N HIS A 165 15.55 -23.70 19.17
CA HIS A 165 16.59 -24.10 20.13
C HIS A 165 18.01 -24.13 19.54
N CYS A 166 18.27 -23.27 18.56
CA CYS A 166 19.59 -23.10 17.94
C CYS A 166 20.49 -22.21 18.82
N PRO A 167 21.82 -22.30 18.69
CA PRO A 167 22.74 -21.50 19.51
C PRO A 167 22.74 -20.01 19.16
N GLU A 168 22.45 -19.67 17.90
CA GLU A 168 22.36 -18.31 17.38
C GLU A 168 21.24 -18.25 16.33
N MET A 169 20.62 -17.08 16.18
CA MET A 169 19.65 -16.84 15.12
C MET A 169 20.37 -16.84 13.78
N ALA A 170 19.80 -17.53 12.77
CA ALA A 170 20.34 -17.50 11.43
C ALA A 170 19.24 -17.55 10.37
N VAL A 171 19.49 -16.92 9.23
CA VAL A 171 18.68 -17.09 8.02
C VAL A 171 19.58 -17.45 6.86
N SER A 172 19.09 -18.31 5.98
CA SER A 172 19.78 -18.68 4.75
C SER A 172 18.90 -18.52 3.52
N PHE A 173 19.50 -18.28 2.36
CA PHE A 173 18.81 -18.20 1.07
C PHE A 173 19.73 -18.55 -0.09
N ALA A 174 19.17 -18.81 -1.27
CA ALA A 174 19.93 -19.17 -2.47
C ALA A 174 20.77 -17.99 -2.98
N SER A 175 22.02 -18.25 -3.38
CA SER A 175 22.97 -17.20 -3.80
C SER A 175 22.54 -16.44 -5.06
N GLU A 176 21.64 -17.01 -5.87
CA GLU A 176 21.07 -16.35 -7.05
C GLU A 176 20.37 -15.02 -6.74
N TRP A 177 19.82 -14.89 -5.53
CA TRP A 177 19.13 -13.67 -5.09
C TRP A 177 20.08 -12.49 -4.83
N LEU A 178 21.39 -12.74 -4.63
CA LEU A 178 22.34 -11.70 -4.21
C LEU A 178 22.43 -10.52 -5.17
N ASN A 179 22.39 -10.79 -6.48
CA ASN A 179 22.71 -9.83 -7.53
C ASN A 179 21.50 -9.48 -8.40
N ILE A 180 20.28 -9.79 -7.94
CA ILE A 180 19.07 -9.35 -8.63
C ILE A 180 18.97 -7.83 -8.51
N PRO A 181 18.90 -7.09 -9.63
CA PRO A 181 18.82 -5.63 -9.59
C PRO A 181 17.53 -5.15 -8.94
N SER A 182 17.67 -4.30 -7.94
CA SER A 182 16.55 -3.64 -7.26
C SER A 182 15.93 -2.58 -8.15
N PHE A 183 14.62 -2.66 -8.34
CA PHE A 183 13.82 -1.60 -8.97
C PHE A 183 13.93 -0.27 -8.20
N PHE A 184 14.15 -0.34 -6.88
CA PHE A 184 14.15 0.81 -5.98
C PHE A 184 15.53 1.47 -5.83
N TYR A 185 16.54 0.97 -6.55
CA TYR A 185 17.88 1.52 -6.52
C TYR A 185 17.87 3.01 -6.89
N SER A 186 18.42 3.83 -5.99
CA SER A 186 18.64 5.25 -6.28
C SER A 186 19.95 5.73 -5.67
N PRO A 187 21.03 5.82 -6.48
CA PRO A 187 22.35 6.19 -5.99
C PRO A 187 22.38 7.61 -5.41
N LYS A 188 21.54 8.52 -5.94
CA LYS A 188 21.45 9.90 -5.45
C LYS A 188 20.96 9.95 -4.02
N LEU A 189 19.89 9.21 -3.71
CA LEU A 189 19.30 9.18 -2.37
C LEU A 189 20.19 8.41 -1.38
N GLN A 190 20.83 7.31 -1.81
CA GLN A 190 21.83 6.62 -1.00
C GLN A 190 23.00 7.53 -0.61
N MET A 191 23.52 8.33 -1.54
CA MET A 191 24.60 9.28 -1.25
C MET A 191 24.19 10.33 -0.23
N VAL A 192 22.92 10.76 -0.23
CA VAL A 192 22.38 11.69 0.78
C VAL A 192 22.34 11.04 2.15
N LEU A 193 21.87 9.80 2.24
CA LEU A 193 21.78 9.06 3.51
C LEU A 193 23.15 8.64 4.05
N ALA A 194 24.08 8.21 3.19
CA ALA A 194 25.42 7.79 3.56
C ALA A 194 26.19 8.85 4.37
N LYS A 195 25.97 10.14 4.07
CA LYS A 195 26.56 11.26 4.83
C LYS A 195 26.14 11.27 6.29
N ASN A 196 24.93 10.80 6.60
CA ASN A 196 24.40 10.74 7.96
C ASN A 196 24.78 9.45 8.69
N LEU A 197 25.23 8.41 7.97
CA LEU A 197 25.67 7.13 8.53
C LEU A 197 27.12 7.17 9.01
N GLN A 198 27.91 8.12 8.51
CA GLN A 198 29.30 8.31 8.92
C GLN A 198 29.37 9.14 10.21
N THR A 199 29.22 8.49 11.36
CA THR A 199 29.60 9.07 12.65
C THR A 199 31.12 9.10 12.76
N SER A 200 31.74 10.12 12.15
CA SER A 200 33.13 10.44 12.46
C SER A 200 33.15 11.28 13.73
N GLU A 201 33.54 10.68 14.86
CA GLU A 201 34.06 11.44 16.00
C GLU A 201 35.38 12.07 15.56
N THR A 202 35.29 13.27 14.96
CA THR A 202 36.48 14.10 14.74
C THR A 202 36.72 14.94 15.98
N PRO A 203 37.73 14.64 16.82
CA PRO A 203 38.11 15.53 17.90
C PRO A 203 38.51 16.91 17.34
N GLY A 204 38.20 17.99 18.07
CA GLY A 204 38.61 19.35 17.72
C GLY A 204 37.45 20.32 17.47
N LEU A 205 37.77 21.50 16.92
CA LEU A 205 36.86 22.65 16.79
C LEU A 205 35.57 22.33 16.01
N LYS A 206 35.63 21.41 15.05
CA LYS A 206 34.45 20.96 14.29
C LYS A 206 33.39 20.35 15.21
N GLN A 207 33.78 19.51 16.18
CA GLN A 207 32.83 18.89 17.11
C GLN A 207 32.27 19.91 18.10
N ASP A 208 33.10 20.84 18.57
CA ASP A 208 32.65 21.94 19.44
C ASP A 208 31.59 22.79 18.75
N LEU A 209 31.77 23.09 17.46
CA LEU A 209 30.79 23.80 16.65
C LEU A 209 29.50 23.01 16.46
N LEU A 210 29.58 21.72 16.13
CA LEU A 210 28.39 20.88 16.01
C LEU A 210 27.62 20.77 17.33
N ASN A 211 28.33 20.66 18.46
CA ASN A 211 27.73 20.66 19.79
C ASN A 211 27.07 22.01 20.13
N ALA A 212 27.69 23.12 19.73
CA ALA A 212 27.10 24.45 19.87
C ALA A 212 25.83 24.61 19.02
N PHE A 213 25.83 24.15 17.76
CA PHE A 213 24.65 24.21 16.89
C PHE A 213 23.46 23.45 17.46
N LYS A 214 23.68 22.28 18.08
CA LYS A 214 22.64 21.47 18.72
C LYS A 214 21.88 22.21 19.84
N ARG A 215 22.45 23.25 20.43
CA ARG A 215 21.81 24.05 21.50
C ARG A 215 20.76 25.03 20.99
N PHE A 216 20.64 25.20 19.67
CA PHE A 216 19.67 26.11 19.05
C PHE A 216 18.50 25.32 18.47
N ASP A 217 17.28 25.73 18.82
CA ASP A 217 16.05 25.11 18.32
C ASP A 217 15.78 25.40 16.85
N ALA A 218 16.20 26.59 16.36
CA ALA A 218 16.02 27.05 14.99
C ALA A 218 17.37 27.23 14.25
N PRO A 219 17.98 26.14 13.73
CA PRO A 219 19.31 26.15 13.14
C PRO A 219 19.51 27.14 11.99
N ALA A 220 18.49 27.37 11.16
CA ALA A 220 18.58 28.30 10.03
C ALA A 220 18.73 29.78 10.45
N ARG A 221 18.53 30.10 11.73
CA ARG A 221 18.70 31.45 12.29
C ARG A 221 20.00 31.63 13.07
N ILE A 222 20.84 30.59 13.16
CA ILE A 222 22.11 30.64 13.87
C ILE A 222 23.04 31.67 13.21
N ARG A 223 23.64 32.52 14.03
CA ARG A 223 24.65 33.50 13.64
C ARG A 223 26.02 33.15 14.23
N SER A 224 27.10 33.50 13.54
CA SER A 224 28.47 33.17 13.97
C SER A 224 28.83 33.80 15.32
N GLU A 225 28.29 34.97 15.62
CA GLU A 225 28.52 35.71 16.85
C GLU A 225 27.97 34.94 18.07
N ALA A 226 26.72 34.45 17.98
CA ALA A 226 26.08 33.69 19.05
C ALA A 226 26.80 32.36 19.33
N VAL A 227 27.32 31.71 18.28
CA VAL A 227 28.08 30.47 18.43
C VAL A 227 29.45 30.75 19.05
N ALA A 228 30.14 31.82 18.63
CA ALA A 228 31.42 32.21 19.23
C ALA A 228 31.27 32.49 20.74
N GLU A 229 30.22 33.22 21.13
CA GLU A 229 29.89 33.49 22.52
C GLU A 229 29.62 32.19 23.30
N SER A 230 28.86 31.25 22.72
CA SER A 230 28.59 29.94 23.35
C SER A 230 29.84 29.07 23.56
N LEU A 231 30.91 29.35 22.80
CA LEU A 231 32.22 28.70 22.89
C LEU A 231 33.24 29.53 23.70
N GLY A 232 32.81 30.62 24.34
CA GLY A 232 33.66 31.47 25.18
C GLY A 232 34.71 32.26 24.41
N MET A 233 34.46 32.62 23.15
CA MET A 233 35.42 33.37 22.32
C MET A 233 34.76 34.48 21.49
N THR A 234 35.56 35.41 20.98
CA THR A 234 35.08 36.43 20.04
C THR A 234 34.91 35.88 18.62
N GLU A 235 34.01 36.47 17.83
CA GLU A 235 33.77 36.06 16.45
C GLU A 235 35.05 36.08 15.59
N SER A 236 35.91 37.10 15.79
CA SER A 236 37.22 37.19 15.13
C SER A 236 38.14 36.01 15.46
N THR A 237 38.12 35.56 16.72
CA THR A 237 38.89 34.38 17.16
C THR A 237 38.35 33.11 16.52
N LEU A 238 37.02 32.95 16.47
CA LEU A 238 36.38 31.82 15.80
C LEU A 238 36.73 31.78 14.30
N ARG A 239 36.64 32.91 13.60
CA ARG A 239 37.02 33.02 12.18
C ARG A 239 38.48 32.64 11.94
N ARG A 240 39.40 33.08 12.82
CA ARG A 240 40.82 32.71 12.73
C ARG A 240 41.04 31.21 12.92
N LYS A 241 40.40 30.60 13.93
CA LYS A 241 40.50 29.16 14.20
C LYS A 241 39.92 28.32 13.04
N LEU A 242 38.76 28.69 12.52
CA LEU A 242 38.15 28.07 11.34
C LEU A 242 39.11 28.08 10.14
N LYS A 243 39.77 29.22 9.88
CA LYS A 243 40.75 29.32 8.78
C LYS A 243 41.98 28.45 9.01
N GLN A 244 42.46 28.33 10.25
CA GLN A 244 43.60 27.45 10.58
C GLN A 244 43.28 25.97 10.34
N GLU A 245 42.04 25.56 10.57
CA GLU A 245 41.57 24.18 10.35
C GLU A 245 40.95 23.95 8.95
N ASN A 246 41.01 24.93 8.05
CA ASN A 246 40.37 24.89 6.73
C ASN A 246 38.86 24.56 6.77
N LEU A 247 38.17 25.04 7.81
CA LEU A 247 36.74 24.85 8.01
C LEU A 247 35.93 26.07 7.57
N SER A 248 34.72 25.83 7.08
CA SER A 248 33.76 26.88 6.74
C SER A 248 32.57 26.81 7.69
N PHE A 249 32.32 27.90 8.43
CA PHE A 249 31.17 28.00 9.34
C PHE A 249 29.85 27.78 8.60
N SER A 250 29.67 28.44 7.44
CA SER A 250 28.43 28.34 6.67
C SER A 250 28.23 26.94 6.09
N ALA A 251 29.30 26.26 5.66
CA ALA A 251 29.21 24.89 5.17
C ALA A 251 28.85 23.91 6.31
N LEU A 252 29.47 24.05 7.48
CA LEU A 252 29.16 23.21 8.65
C LEU A 252 27.73 23.44 9.15
N LEU A 253 27.30 24.70 9.25
CA LEU A 253 25.94 25.04 9.64
C LEU A 253 24.92 24.50 8.62
N LYS A 254 25.19 24.64 7.32
CA LYS A 254 24.34 24.10 6.26
C LYS A 254 24.26 22.57 6.33
N SER A 255 25.38 21.88 6.61
CA SER A 255 25.40 20.43 6.84
C SER A 255 24.50 20.05 8.00
N HIS A 256 24.67 20.72 9.16
CA HIS A 256 23.88 20.46 10.35
C HIS A 256 22.37 20.67 10.14
N ILE A 257 21.98 21.77 9.48
CA ILE A 257 20.58 22.04 9.13
C ILE A 257 20.00 20.89 8.30
N HIS A 258 20.72 20.44 7.28
CA HIS A 258 20.21 19.44 6.36
C HIS A 258 20.33 18.00 6.86
N GLU A 259 21.26 17.69 7.75
CA GLU A 259 21.27 16.45 8.55
C GLU A 259 20.00 16.35 9.40
N ARG A 260 19.65 17.43 10.14
CA ARG A 260 18.37 17.48 10.90
C ARG A 260 17.16 17.40 9.98
N SER A 261 17.23 18.04 8.81
CA SER A 261 16.16 17.98 7.81
C SER A 261 15.93 16.56 7.31
N ILE A 262 17.00 15.82 7.00
CA ILE A 262 16.91 14.43 6.54
C ILE A 262 16.25 13.57 7.62
N ASN A 263 16.71 13.69 8.87
CA ASN A 263 16.14 12.92 9.99
C ASN A 263 14.64 13.22 10.18
N GLY A 264 14.23 14.49 10.23
CA GLY A 264 12.82 14.85 10.39
C GLY A 264 11.95 14.38 9.22
N LEU A 265 12.46 14.47 7.99
CA LEU A 265 11.76 13.97 6.80
C LEU A 265 11.58 12.45 6.82
N LEU A 266 12.61 11.70 7.23
CA LEU A 266 12.51 10.25 7.38
C LEU A 266 11.60 9.86 8.54
N SER A 267 11.62 10.58 9.66
CA SER A 267 10.67 10.38 10.78
C SER A 267 9.21 10.68 10.42
N GLY A 268 8.94 11.18 9.20
CA GLY A 268 7.60 11.37 8.65
C GLY A 268 7.00 12.74 8.91
N GLU A 269 7.77 13.70 9.44
CA GLU A 269 7.31 15.05 9.70
C GLU A 269 6.74 15.72 8.45
N LYS A 270 5.77 16.64 8.64
CA LYS A 270 5.25 17.43 7.53
C LYS A 270 6.32 18.43 7.11
N ILE A 271 6.51 18.58 5.80
CA ILE A 271 7.54 19.47 5.25
C ILE A 271 7.38 20.91 5.78
N ASP A 272 6.13 21.39 5.84
CA ASP A 272 5.81 22.74 6.33
C ASP A 272 6.18 22.91 7.82
N THR A 273 5.90 21.91 8.66
CA THR A 273 6.20 21.99 10.10
C THR A 273 7.69 21.92 10.36
N LEU A 274 8.40 21.03 9.65
CA LEU A 274 9.84 20.87 9.76
C LEU A 274 10.58 22.12 9.27
N ALA A 275 10.15 22.72 8.16
CA ALA A 275 10.74 23.96 7.66
C ALA A 275 10.62 25.10 8.69
N ALA A 276 9.45 25.24 9.32
CA ALA A 276 9.22 26.23 10.37
C ALA A 276 10.08 25.96 11.61
N ALA A 277 10.12 24.70 12.08
CA ALA A 277 10.93 24.29 13.23
C ALA A 277 12.42 24.54 13.02
N LEU A 278 12.93 24.28 11.81
CA LEU A 278 14.32 24.56 11.45
C LEU A 278 14.64 26.07 11.34
N GLY A 279 13.62 26.93 11.31
CA GLY A 279 13.77 28.39 11.31
C GLY A 279 13.75 29.05 9.93
N PHE A 280 13.35 28.35 8.87
CA PHE A 280 13.18 28.92 7.53
C PHE A 280 12.00 29.92 7.50
N SER A 281 12.05 30.88 6.59
CA SER A 281 10.99 31.90 6.43
C SER A 281 9.71 31.33 5.82
N ASP A 282 9.85 30.37 4.91
CA ASP A 282 8.75 29.66 4.26
C ASP A 282 9.23 28.31 3.71
N ARG A 283 8.28 27.46 3.31
CA ARG A 283 8.56 26.15 2.71
C ARG A 283 9.35 26.25 1.41
N ARG A 284 9.12 27.25 0.56
CA ARG A 284 9.82 27.35 -0.74
C ARG A 284 11.32 27.56 -0.54
N SER A 285 11.70 28.34 0.47
CA SER A 285 13.07 28.61 0.87
C SER A 285 13.75 27.36 1.41
N PHE A 286 13.03 26.58 2.22
CA PHE A 286 13.48 25.26 2.67
C PHE A 286 13.68 24.29 1.50
N ASP A 287 12.65 24.11 0.65
CA ASP A 287 12.67 23.19 -0.48
C ASP A 287 13.85 23.48 -1.41
N ARG A 288 14.10 24.76 -1.70
CA ARG A 288 15.24 25.20 -2.51
C ARG A 288 16.57 24.89 -1.82
N SER A 289 16.76 25.31 -0.57
CA SER A 289 18.02 25.08 0.16
C SER A 289 18.32 23.59 0.29
N PHE A 290 17.30 22.79 0.59
CA PHE A 290 17.40 21.34 0.72
C PHE A 290 17.76 20.68 -0.60
N LYS A 291 17.09 21.05 -1.70
CA LYS A 291 17.38 20.51 -3.04
C LYS A 291 18.75 20.91 -3.55
N GLU A 292 19.19 22.14 -3.28
CA GLU A 292 20.56 22.60 -3.60
C GLU A 292 21.62 21.81 -2.81
N TYR A 293 21.32 21.42 -1.56
CA TYR A 293 22.27 20.68 -0.72
C TYR A 293 22.33 19.18 -1.02
N THR A 294 21.16 18.56 -1.20
CA THR A 294 21.00 17.10 -1.33
C THR A 294 20.88 16.62 -2.77
N GLY A 295 20.53 17.51 -3.71
CA GLY A 295 20.23 17.16 -5.09
C GLY A 295 18.84 16.53 -5.30
N VAL A 296 18.06 16.34 -4.24
CA VAL A 296 16.71 15.72 -4.27
C VAL A 296 15.70 16.60 -3.53
N SER A 297 14.41 16.43 -3.81
CA SER A 297 13.37 17.19 -3.11
C SER A 297 13.06 16.59 -1.72
N PRO A 298 12.58 17.41 -0.75
CA PRO A 298 12.14 16.90 0.56
C PRO A 298 11.04 15.84 0.45
N GLY A 299 10.12 16.00 -0.50
CA GLY A 299 9.04 15.04 -0.75
C GLY A 299 9.55 13.68 -1.21
N GLN A 300 10.54 13.65 -2.10
CA GLN A 300 11.18 12.41 -2.53
C GLN A 300 11.83 11.66 -1.37
N LEU A 301 12.52 12.40 -0.48
CA LEU A 301 13.17 11.78 0.68
C LEU A 301 12.16 11.24 1.70
N ARG A 302 11.10 12.01 1.99
CA ARG A 302 10.03 11.59 2.93
C ARG A 302 9.34 10.30 2.49
N GLN A 303 9.25 10.05 1.18
CA GLN A 303 8.61 8.85 0.65
C GLN A 303 9.49 7.59 0.72
N VAL A 304 10.80 7.69 0.98
CA VAL A 304 11.74 6.56 0.88
C VAL A 304 11.30 5.37 1.73
N GLY A 305 11.16 5.50 3.05
CA GLY A 305 10.75 4.39 3.91
C GLY A 305 9.27 4.03 3.82
N SER A 306 8.43 4.89 3.24
CA SER A 306 7.01 4.57 2.97
C SER A 306 6.81 3.61 1.79
N ARG A 307 7.82 3.47 0.91
CA ARG A 307 7.82 2.53 -0.23
C ARG A 307 7.96 1.06 0.18
N LEU A 308 8.32 0.83 1.45
CA LEU A 308 8.59 -0.49 2.03
C LEU A 308 7.49 -1.02 2.93
N ARG A 309 6.44 -0.22 3.17
CA ARG A 309 5.25 -0.77 3.79
C ARG A 309 4.74 -1.83 2.83
N PHE A 310 4.56 -3.08 3.28
CA PHE A 310 3.66 -3.97 2.54
C PHE A 310 2.31 -3.29 2.62
N GLN A 311 1.96 -2.60 1.54
CA GLN A 311 0.84 -1.68 1.55
C GLN A 311 -0.40 -2.53 1.88
N ARG A 312 -1.17 -2.12 2.90
CA ARG A 312 -2.40 -2.81 3.33
C ARG A 312 -3.63 -2.05 2.93
N GLY A 313 -4.75 -2.75 2.92
CA GLY A 313 -6.00 -2.23 2.43
C GLY A 313 -5.85 -1.75 1.00
N ASN A 314 -6.53 -0.66 0.66
CA ASN A 314 -6.54 -0.18 -0.73
C ASN A 314 -5.15 0.33 -1.17
N GLN A 315 -4.26 0.67 -0.24
CA GLN A 315 -2.91 1.09 -0.59
C GLN A 315 -2.15 -0.04 -1.31
N ALA A 316 -2.34 -1.31 -0.89
CA ALA A 316 -1.78 -2.52 -1.55
C ALA A 316 -1.93 -2.51 -3.07
N LEU A 317 -3.03 -1.94 -3.56
CA LEU A 317 -3.42 -1.98 -4.96
C LEU A 317 -2.87 -0.79 -5.76
N ILE A 318 -2.26 0.20 -5.12
CA ILE A 318 -1.71 1.37 -5.82
C ILE A 318 -0.61 0.91 -6.78
N GLU A 319 0.31 0.05 -6.34
CA GLU A 319 1.40 -0.45 -7.18
C GLU A 319 0.86 -1.22 -8.40
N VAL A 320 -0.16 -2.07 -8.20
CA VAL A 320 -0.87 -2.74 -9.30
C VAL A 320 -1.48 -1.70 -10.23
N THR A 321 -2.16 -0.68 -9.70
CA THR A 321 -2.78 0.34 -10.54
C THR A 321 -1.77 1.18 -11.30
N GLU A 322 -0.58 1.43 -10.75
CA GLU A 322 0.48 2.22 -11.37
C GLU A 322 1.06 1.51 -12.61
N THR A 323 1.15 0.18 -12.57
CA THR A 323 1.70 -0.65 -13.64
C THR A 323 0.70 -1.00 -14.74
N LEU A 324 -0.60 -0.78 -14.52
CA LEU A 324 -1.62 -1.07 -15.54
C LEU A 324 -1.44 -0.22 -16.81
N PRO A 325 -1.63 -0.80 -18.01
CA PRO A 325 -1.60 -0.05 -19.25
C PRO A 325 -2.71 1.02 -19.29
N PRO A 326 -2.53 2.13 -20.04
CA PRO A 326 -3.61 3.08 -20.27
C PRO A 326 -4.76 2.42 -21.07
N LEU A 327 -5.99 2.94 -20.94
CA LEU A 327 -7.14 2.44 -21.70
C LEU A 327 -6.91 2.52 -23.22
N PRO A 328 -7.53 1.63 -24.02
CA PRO A 328 -7.44 1.69 -25.48
C PRO A 328 -8.00 3.03 -25.97
N GLU A 329 -7.45 3.56 -27.06
CA GLU A 329 -7.85 4.87 -27.60
C GLU A 329 -9.36 4.96 -27.87
N THR A 330 -9.95 3.92 -28.44
CA THR A 330 -11.39 3.82 -28.71
C THR A 330 -12.22 4.04 -27.44
N ILE A 331 -11.86 3.35 -26.36
CA ILE A 331 -12.58 3.38 -25.09
C ILE A 331 -12.35 4.72 -24.40
N ASN A 332 -11.12 5.23 -24.44
CA ASN A 332 -10.79 6.54 -23.92
C ASN A 332 -11.61 7.66 -24.61
N HIS A 333 -11.79 7.58 -25.93
CA HIS A 333 -12.64 8.51 -26.69
C HIS A 333 -14.12 8.41 -26.30
N ILE A 334 -14.64 7.20 -26.06
CA ILE A 334 -16.04 6.99 -25.63
C ILE A 334 -16.30 7.57 -24.24
N ILE A 335 -15.36 7.39 -23.30
CA ILE A 335 -15.45 7.92 -21.93
C ILE A 335 -15.46 9.45 -21.92
N HIS A 336 -14.61 10.07 -22.74
CA HIS A 336 -14.47 11.54 -22.79
C HIS A 336 -15.46 12.21 -23.76
N LEU A 337 -16.33 11.45 -24.42
CA LEU A 337 -17.34 12.00 -25.31
C LEU A 337 -18.38 12.78 -24.49
N PRO A 338 -18.65 14.07 -24.75
CA PRO A 338 -19.66 14.82 -24.01
C PRO A 338 -21.06 14.24 -24.25
N ASP A 339 -21.94 14.29 -23.24
CA ASP A 339 -23.28 13.68 -23.30
C ASP A 339 -24.13 14.19 -24.47
N GLU A 340 -23.96 15.45 -24.87
CA GLU A 340 -24.62 16.06 -26.04
C GLU A 340 -24.28 15.34 -27.36
N ARG A 341 -23.11 14.70 -27.43
CA ARG A 341 -22.62 13.97 -28.62
C ARG A 341 -22.81 12.46 -28.49
N LEU A 342 -23.31 11.98 -27.36
CA LEU A 342 -23.51 10.56 -27.06
C LEU A 342 -24.77 10.03 -27.77
N THR A 343 -24.66 9.87 -29.09
CA THR A 343 -25.72 9.33 -29.95
C THR A 343 -25.35 7.93 -30.45
N VAL A 344 -26.36 7.11 -30.79
CA VAL A 344 -26.15 5.76 -31.34
C VAL A 344 -25.18 5.78 -32.52
N SER A 345 -25.38 6.69 -33.49
CA SER A 345 -24.54 6.78 -34.69
C SER A 345 -23.09 7.16 -34.37
N ASN A 346 -22.86 8.08 -33.44
CA ASN A 346 -21.50 8.47 -33.05
C ASN A 346 -20.78 7.35 -32.31
N VAL A 347 -21.49 6.63 -31.44
CA VAL A 347 -20.90 5.51 -30.71
C VAL A 347 -20.61 4.33 -31.64
N VAL A 348 -21.49 3.99 -32.58
CA VAL A 348 -21.19 2.95 -33.59
C VAL A 348 -19.94 3.31 -34.39
N LYS A 349 -19.82 4.55 -34.89
CA LYS A 349 -18.63 5.01 -35.64
C LYS A 349 -17.33 4.92 -34.84
N LEU A 350 -17.39 5.07 -33.51
CA LEU A 350 -16.23 4.93 -32.65
C LEU A 350 -15.85 3.47 -32.41
N ILE A 351 -16.83 2.57 -32.36
CA ILE A 351 -16.64 1.15 -32.03
C ILE A 351 -16.30 0.29 -33.24
N GLU A 352 -16.85 0.58 -34.42
CA GLU A 352 -16.61 -0.19 -35.66
C GLU A 352 -15.14 -0.46 -35.99
N PRO A 353 -14.19 0.48 -35.78
CA PRO A 353 -12.77 0.23 -36.01
C PRO A 353 -12.13 -0.78 -35.03
N ASP A 354 -12.79 -1.08 -33.91
CA ASP A 354 -12.33 -2.03 -32.89
C ASP A 354 -13.17 -3.32 -32.93
N PRO A 355 -12.74 -4.34 -33.72
CA PRO A 355 -13.53 -5.55 -33.92
C PRO A 355 -13.67 -6.39 -32.65
N VAL A 356 -12.72 -6.28 -31.71
CA VAL A 356 -12.76 -7.00 -30.43
C VAL A 356 -13.84 -6.38 -29.55
N PHE A 357 -13.85 -5.06 -29.42
CA PHE A 357 -14.87 -4.37 -28.64
C PHE A 357 -16.26 -4.50 -29.26
N LEU A 358 -16.37 -4.41 -30.60
CA LEU A 358 -17.62 -4.62 -31.32
C LEU A 358 -18.20 -6.03 -31.08
N ALA A 359 -17.36 -7.06 -31.10
CA ALA A 359 -17.79 -8.43 -30.84
C ALA A 359 -18.36 -8.59 -29.42
N HIS A 360 -17.72 -8.00 -28.39
CA HIS A 360 -18.25 -8.01 -27.02
C HIS A 360 -19.62 -7.32 -26.93
N ILE A 361 -19.78 -6.16 -27.58
CA ILE A 361 -21.05 -5.43 -27.61
C ILE A 361 -22.16 -6.26 -28.26
N ILE A 362 -21.91 -6.85 -29.43
CA ILE A 362 -22.89 -7.70 -30.12
C ILE A 362 -23.21 -8.95 -29.31
N GLY A 363 -22.19 -9.62 -28.77
CA GLY A 363 -22.34 -10.84 -27.97
C GLY A 363 -23.24 -10.61 -26.76
N LYS A 364 -23.01 -9.53 -26.00
CA LYS A 364 -23.85 -9.20 -24.83
C LYS A 364 -25.25 -8.73 -25.22
N ALA A 365 -25.39 -7.90 -26.24
CA ALA A 365 -26.69 -7.44 -26.72
C ALA A 365 -27.59 -8.60 -27.24
N SER A 366 -26.97 -9.74 -27.59
CA SER A 366 -27.67 -10.94 -28.06
C SER A 366 -28.16 -11.87 -26.95
N LYS A 367 -27.78 -11.63 -25.68
CA LYS A 367 -28.31 -12.41 -24.54
C LYS A 367 -29.81 -12.13 -24.35
N ALA A 368 -30.60 -13.16 -23.98
CA ALA A 368 -32.05 -13.09 -23.88
C ALA A 368 -32.57 -11.96 -22.95
N VAL A 369 -31.82 -11.67 -21.88
CA VAL A 369 -32.12 -10.59 -20.92
C VAL A 369 -32.09 -9.20 -21.55
N TYR A 370 -31.42 -9.01 -22.69
CA TYR A 370 -31.35 -7.75 -23.43
C TYR A 370 -32.39 -7.64 -24.55
N GLY A 371 -33.34 -8.59 -24.61
CA GLY A 371 -34.41 -8.63 -25.59
C GLY A 371 -34.05 -9.45 -26.83
N SER A 372 -34.59 -9.04 -27.99
CA SER A 372 -34.37 -9.78 -29.24
C SER A 372 -32.97 -9.56 -29.82
N VAL A 373 -32.40 -10.62 -30.38
CA VAL A 373 -31.05 -10.61 -30.99
C VAL A 373 -30.92 -9.46 -32.01
N PRO A 374 -29.92 -8.58 -31.86
CA PRO A 374 -29.69 -7.49 -32.81
C PRO A 374 -28.97 -8.00 -34.06
N HIS A 375 -29.31 -7.44 -35.23
CA HIS A 375 -28.63 -7.77 -36.49
C HIS A 375 -27.65 -6.70 -36.95
N THR A 376 -27.61 -5.55 -36.26
CA THR A 376 -26.75 -4.41 -36.57
C THR A 376 -26.20 -3.81 -35.27
N PRO A 377 -25.01 -3.16 -35.31
CA PRO A 377 -24.47 -2.42 -34.17
C PRO A 377 -25.43 -1.34 -33.66
N GLU A 378 -26.16 -0.68 -34.56
CA GLU A 378 -27.17 0.33 -34.21
C GLU A 378 -28.33 -0.27 -33.41
N GLN A 379 -28.79 -1.47 -33.77
CA GLN A 379 -29.82 -2.17 -33.00
C GLN A 379 -29.28 -2.62 -31.64
N ALA A 380 -28.06 -3.16 -31.59
CA ALA A 380 -27.43 -3.58 -30.35
C ALA A 380 -27.31 -2.42 -29.36
N ILE A 381 -26.87 -1.25 -29.82
CA ILE A 381 -26.66 -0.08 -28.97
C ILE A 381 -27.98 0.66 -28.69
N GLY A 382 -28.81 0.89 -29.71
CA GLY A 382 -29.99 1.72 -29.60
C GLY A 382 -31.17 1.04 -28.90
N ARG A 383 -31.39 -0.25 -29.18
CA ARG A 383 -32.55 -0.99 -28.67
C ARG A 383 -32.22 -1.84 -27.44
N ASN A 384 -31.07 -2.50 -27.44
CA ASN A 384 -30.80 -3.55 -26.46
C ASN A 384 -30.01 -3.03 -25.25
N LEU A 385 -28.94 -2.25 -25.49
CA LEU A 385 -28.02 -1.82 -24.43
C LEU A 385 -28.27 -0.39 -23.93
N GLY A 386 -28.57 0.55 -24.82
CA GLY A 386 -28.62 1.99 -24.53
C GLY A 386 -27.25 2.65 -24.57
N VAL A 387 -27.19 3.90 -25.08
CA VAL A 387 -25.91 4.58 -25.36
C VAL A 387 -25.10 4.89 -24.09
N GLN A 388 -25.76 5.27 -22.99
CA GLN A 388 -25.07 5.49 -21.71
C GLN A 388 -24.50 4.20 -21.13
N ASN A 389 -25.22 3.09 -21.26
CA ASN A 389 -24.76 1.80 -20.81
C ASN A 389 -23.52 1.36 -21.62
N VAL A 390 -23.50 1.59 -22.94
CA VAL A 390 -22.33 1.28 -23.77
C VAL A 390 -21.06 1.99 -23.30
N ARG A 391 -21.15 3.23 -22.78
CA ARG A 391 -19.99 3.91 -22.17
C ARG A 391 -19.50 3.16 -20.93
N ASN A 392 -20.39 2.70 -20.06
CA ASN A 392 -20.02 1.94 -18.87
C ASN A 392 -19.46 0.54 -19.23
N LEU A 393 -20.07 -0.13 -20.21
CA LEU A 393 -19.63 -1.41 -20.75
C LEU A 393 -18.25 -1.31 -21.40
N ALA A 394 -17.94 -0.19 -22.05
CA ALA A 394 -16.60 0.06 -22.60
C ALA A 394 -15.52 -0.03 -21.53
N VAL A 395 -15.76 0.60 -20.38
CA VAL A 395 -14.81 0.61 -19.26
C VAL A 395 -14.68 -0.78 -18.66
N LEU A 396 -15.81 -1.47 -18.48
CA LEU A 396 -15.85 -2.80 -17.90
C LEU A 396 -15.13 -3.83 -18.80
N PHE A 397 -15.36 -3.80 -20.11
CA PHE A 397 -14.69 -4.71 -21.05
C PHE A 397 -13.22 -4.37 -21.27
N ALA A 398 -12.84 -3.09 -21.22
CA ALA A 398 -11.42 -2.71 -21.18
C ALA A 398 -10.73 -3.36 -19.97
N ALA A 399 -11.34 -3.22 -18.79
CA ALA A 399 -10.83 -3.79 -17.55
C ALA A 399 -10.69 -5.31 -17.66
N GLN A 400 -11.76 -5.99 -18.10
CA GLN A 400 -11.77 -7.44 -18.31
C GLN A 400 -10.65 -7.88 -19.27
N GLN A 401 -10.52 -7.23 -20.43
CA GLN A 401 -9.55 -7.63 -21.45
C GLN A 401 -8.11 -7.48 -20.96
N TYR A 402 -7.77 -6.39 -20.28
CA TYR A 402 -6.42 -6.21 -19.74
C TYR A 402 -6.06 -7.25 -18.68
N LEU A 403 -7.03 -7.61 -17.85
CA LEU A 403 -6.76 -8.35 -16.63
C LEU A 403 -6.96 -9.86 -16.80
N THR A 404 -7.67 -10.30 -17.85
CA THR A 404 -7.82 -11.73 -18.19
C THR A 404 -6.48 -12.41 -18.45
N THR A 405 -5.49 -11.70 -18.99
CA THR A 405 -4.16 -12.27 -19.24
C THR A 405 -3.31 -12.40 -17.97
N GLN A 406 -3.61 -11.61 -16.94
CA GLN A 406 -2.77 -11.43 -15.75
C GLN A 406 -3.59 -11.59 -14.47
N SER A 407 -4.45 -12.61 -14.41
CA SER A 407 -5.28 -12.89 -13.24
C SER A 407 -5.05 -14.30 -12.69
N VAL A 408 -5.12 -14.45 -11.38
CA VAL A 408 -5.17 -15.76 -10.71
C VAL A 408 -6.59 -16.36 -10.71
N HIS A 409 -7.63 -15.54 -10.83
CA HIS A 409 -9.00 -16.00 -10.97
C HIS A 409 -9.21 -16.53 -12.39
N PRO A 410 -9.68 -17.79 -12.57
CA PRO A 410 -9.73 -18.44 -13.87
C PRO A 410 -10.82 -17.90 -14.80
N ASP A 411 -11.88 -17.31 -14.25
CA ASP A 411 -13.04 -16.85 -15.01
C ASP A 411 -13.36 -15.36 -14.74
N ILE A 412 -12.72 -14.46 -15.47
CA ILE A 412 -12.98 -13.01 -15.37
C ILE A 412 -14.30 -12.63 -16.05
N GLU A 413 -14.76 -13.45 -16.99
CA GLU A 413 -16.05 -13.22 -17.65
C GLU A 413 -17.20 -13.41 -16.65
N GLN A 414 -17.13 -14.44 -15.81
CA GLN A 414 -18.10 -14.68 -14.74
C GLN A 414 -18.19 -13.50 -13.76
N LEU A 415 -17.05 -12.92 -13.34
CA LEU A 415 -17.04 -11.72 -12.50
C LEU A 415 -17.70 -10.52 -13.20
N THR A 416 -17.45 -10.37 -14.50
CA THR A 416 -18.03 -9.31 -15.31
C THR A 416 -19.54 -9.51 -15.50
N ASP A 417 -19.96 -10.74 -15.73
CA ASP A 417 -21.38 -11.11 -15.82
C ASP A 417 -22.11 -10.88 -14.50
N ALA A 418 -21.48 -11.12 -13.35
CA ALA A 418 -22.04 -10.77 -12.05
C ALA A 418 -22.25 -9.26 -11.88
N MET A 419 -21.32 -8.42 -12.32
CA MET A 419 -21.50 -6.95 -12.30
C MET A 419 -22.67 -6.51 -13.20
N LEU A 420 -22.80 -7.11 -14.38
CA LEU A 420 -23.90 -6.82 -15.32
C LEU A 420 -25.26 -7.27 -14.77
N LEU A 421 -25.32 -8.48 -14.22
CA LEU A 421 -26.52 -9.01 -13.58
C LEU A 421 -26.93 -8.14 -12.38
N SER A 422 -25.97 -7.68 -11.59
CA SER A 422 -26.21 -6.74 -10.48
C SER A 422 -26.94 -5.49 -10.98
N ASN A 423 -26.46 -4.85 -12.05
CA ASN A 423 -27.13 -3.69 -12.64
C ASN A 423 -28.55 -4.02 -13.12
N ARG A 424 -28.74 -5.17 -13.77
CA ARG A 424 -30.07 -5.60 -14.25
C ARG A 424 -31.06 -5.87 -13.13
N LEU A 425 -30.63 -6.52 -12.06
CA LEU A 425 -31.45 -6.71 -10.86
C LEU A 425 -31.89 -5.35 -10.30
N PHE A 426 -30.97 -4.38 -10.20
CA PHE A 426 -31.31 -3.07 -9.68
C PHE A 426 -32.31 -2.32 -10.57
N GLU A 427 -32.08 -2.29 -11.89
CA GLU A 427 -32.96 -1.65 -12.85
C GLU A 427 -34.39 -2.22 -12.79
N HIS A 428 -34.50 -3.55 -12.69
CA HIS A 428 -35.79 -4.23 -12.67
C HIS A 428 -36.54 -4.03 -11.34
N LEU A 429 -35.84 -4.16 -10.21
CA LEU A 429 -36.45 -4.11 -8.87
C LEU A 429 -36.75 -2.69 -8.40
N PHE A 430 -35.85 -1.76 -8.67
CA PHE A 430 -35.86 -0.44 -8.02
C PHE A 430 -35.76 0.72 -9.01
N GLY A 431 -35.53 0.47 -10.31
CA GLY A 431 -35.24 1.50 -11.30
C GLY A 431 -36.34 2.57 -11.43
N SER A 432 -37.61 2.19 -11.23
CA SER A 432 -38.77 3.10 -11.30
C SER A 432 -38.82 4.13 -10.16
N GLU A 433 -38.09 3.90 -9.07
CA GLU A 433 -38.08 4.78 -7.89
C GLU A 433 -37.06 5.94 -7.99
N TYR A 434 -36.20 5.97 -9.02
CA TYR A 434 -35.09 6.92 -9.13
C TYR A 434 -35.21 7.86 -10.33
N SER A 435 -34.69 9.08 -10.17
CA SER A 435 -34.61 10.05 -11.26
C SER A 435 -33.60 9.60 -12.33
N ASN A 436 -33.73 10.07 -13.57
CA ASN A 436 -32.78 9.73 -14.65
C ASN A 436 -31.31 10.03 -14.30
N GLN A 437 -31.04 11.10 -13.54
CA GLN A 437 -29.68 11.46 -13.12
C GLN A 437 -29.16 10.51 -12.05
N ASP A 438 -30.00 10.09 -11.11
CA ASP A 438 -29.63 9.14 -10.07
C ASP A 438 -29.44 7.73 -10.65
N SER A 439 -30.29 7.31 -11.59
CA SER A 439 -30.19 6.03 -12.28
C SER A 439 -28.86 5.88 -13.05
N ALA A 440 -28.37 6.95 -13.68
CA ALA A 440 -27.07 6.93 -14.35
C ALA A 440 -25.91 6.72 -13.36
N LEU A 441 -25.92 7.43 -12.22
CA LEU A 441 -24.92 7.26 -11.17
C LEU A 441 -25.01 5.87 -10.53
N ILE A 442 -26.22 5.38 -10.26
CA ILE A 442 -26.43 4.07 -9.67
C ILE A 442 -25.91 2.98 -10.62
N SER A 443 -26.21 3.06 -11.91
CA SER A 443 -25.68 2.10 -12.88
C SER A 443 -24.14 2.04 -12.88
N GLN A 444 -23.49 3.20 -12.76
CA GLN A 444 -22.03 3.24 -12.59
C GLN A 444 -21.57 2.61 -11.27
N LEU A 445 -22.29 2.80 -10.17
CA LEU A 445 -21.97 2.16 -8.88
C LEU A 445 -22.18 0.65 -8.92
N MET A 446 -23.19 0.16 -9.65
CA MET A 446 -23.44 -1.27 -9.86
C MET A 446 -22.34 -1.92 -10.70
N LEU A 447 -21.92 -1.27 -11.78
CA LEU A 447 -20.93 -1.84 -12.70
C LEU A 447 -19.51 -1.69 -12.20
N PHE A 448 -19.18 -0.57 -11.53
CA PHE A 448 -17.81 -0.30 -11.10
C PHE A 448 -17.55 -0.60 -9.63
N GLY A 449 -18.59 -0.86 -8.84
CA GLY A 449 -18.45 -1.16 -7.42
C GLY A 449 -17.50 -2.32 -7.15
N PRO A 450 -17.71 -3.50 -7.76
CA PRO A 450 -16.86 -4.67 -7.57
C PRO A 450 -15.62 -4.71 -8.48
N LEU A 451 -15.31 -3.63 -9.23
CA LEU A 451 -14.22 -3.62 -10.20
C LEU A 451 -12.83 -3.92 -9.59
N ALA A 452 -12.64 -3.63 -8.31
CA ALA A 452 -11.46 -4.00 -7.56
C ALA A 452 -11.21 -5.51 -7.49
N LEU A 453 -12.21 -6.37 -7.70
CA LEU A 453 -11.98 -7.82 -7.82
C LEU A 453 -10.93 -8.13 -8.89
N ILE A 454 -10.96 -7.35 -9.96
CA ILE A 454 -10.02 -7.52 -11.05
C ILE A 454 -8.60 -7.02 -10.70
N LEU A 455 -8.48 -6.10 -9.73
CA LEU A 455 -7.18 -5.69 -9.16
C LEU A 455 -6.63 -6.68 -8.14
N ILE A 456 -7.49 -7.17 -7.23
CA ILE A 456 -7.04 -8.05 -6.15
C ILE A 456 -6.59 -9.40 -6.70
N PHE A 457 -7.22 -9.90 -7.77
CA PHE A 457 -6.81 -11.12 -8.45
C PHE A 457 -5.69 -10.91 -9.49
N HIS A 458 -5.22 -9.67 -9.67
CA HIS A 458 -4.13 -9.42 -10.60
C HIS A 458 -2.85 -10.12 -10.14
N THR A 459 -2.16 -10.79 -11.06
CA THR A 459 -0.96 -11.60 -10.77
C THR A 459 0.16 -10.80 -10.12
N GLU A 460 0.28 -9.50 -10.36
CA GLU A 460 1.26 -8.61 -9.69
C GLU A 460 0.92 -8.32 -8.23
N ASN A 461 -0.31 -8.57 -7.79
CA ASN A 461 -0.68 -8.44 -6.39
C ASN A 461 -0.06 -9.60 -5.58
N LEU A 462 0.61 -9.27 -4.47
CA LEU A 462 1.33 -10.22 -3.62
C LEU A 462 0.39 -11.23 -2.97
N ASP A 463 -0.81 -10.78 -2.60
CA ASP A 463 -1.83 -11.60 -1.94
C ASP A 463 -2.83 -12.20 -2.94
N ALA A 464 -2.61 -12.09 -4.27
CA ALA A 464 -3.57 -12.54 -5.28
C ALA A 464 -4.03 -13.99 -5.08
N ALA A 465 -3.07 -14.91 -4.93
CA ALA A 465 -3.36 -16.34 -4.73
C ALA A 465 -4.16 -16.58 -3.44
N ARG A 466 -3.83 -15.84 -2.36
CA ARG A 466 -4.55 -15.90 -1.09
C ARG A 466 -5.96 -15.32 -1.22
N PHE A 467 -6.13 -14.19 -1.89
CA PHE A 467 -7.45 -13.63 -2.18
C PHE A 467 -8.32 -14.61 -2.95
N TYR A 468 -7.73 -15.39 -3.85
CA TYR A 468 -8.45 -16.40 -4.61
C TYR A 468 -8.77 -17.65 -3.79
N GLU A 469 -7.87 -18.12 -2.93
CA GLU A 469 -8.16 -19.20 -1.98
C GLU A 469 -9.30 -18.81 -1.02
N GLN A 470 -9.27 -17.57 -0.52
CA GLN A 470 -10.32 -17.01 0.32
C GLN A 470 -11.65 -16.84 -0.43
N TRP A 471 -11.60 -16.56 -1.74
CA TRP A 471 -12.76 -16.54 -2.61
C TRP A 471 -13.40 -17.92 -2.72
N GLN A 472 -12.59 -18.96 -2.95
CA GLN A 472 -13.06 -20.34 -3.09
C GLN A 472 -13.65 -20.92 -1.79
N THR A 473 -13.18 -20.43 -0.64
CA THR A 473 -13.60 -20.92 0.67
C THR A 473 -14.78 -20.15 1.27
N ALA A 474 -15.06 -18.94 0.79
CA ALA A 474 -16.18 -18.14 1.25
C ALA A 474 -17.53 -18.73 0.78
N ASP A 475 -18.53 -18.73 1.66
CA ASP A 475 -19.86 -19.24 1.32
C ASP A 475 -20.72 -18.24 0.54
N THR A 476 -20.45 -16.92 0.70
CA THR A 476 -21.19 -15.82 0.05
C THR A 476 -20.29 -14.65 -0.25
N PHE A 477 -20.74 -13.76 -1.14
CA PHE A 477 -20.04 -12.53 -1.48
C PHE A 477 -19.87 -11.58 -0.28
N GLU A 478 -20.83 -11.52 0.65
CA GLU A 478 -20.69 -10.78 1.91
C GLU A 478 -19.61 -11.39 2.82
N THR A 479 -19.59 -12.72 2.95
CA THR A 479 -18.54 -13.39 3.73
C THR A 479 -17.17 -13.07 3.15
N TYR A 480 -17.01 -13.11 1.83
CA TYR A 480 -15.77 -12.75 1.16
C TYR A 480 -15.37 -11.29 1.43
N GLN A 481 -16.29 -10.34 1.28
CA GLN A 481 -16.04 -8.92 1.60
C GLN A 481 -15.65 -8.73 3.08
N SER A 482 -16.24 -9.50 3.99
CA SER A 482 -15.92 -9.47 5.42
C SER A 482 -14.52 -10.00 5.71
N ILE A 483 -14.08 -11.04 5.00
CA ILE A 483 -12.70 -11.54 5.05
C ILE A 483 -11.72 -10.47 4.54
N LEU A 484 -12.01 -9.83 3.40
CA LEU A 484 -11.18 -8.75 2.85
C LEU A 484 -11.02 -7.59 3.84
N LEU A 485 -12.11 -7.16 4.48
CA LEU A 485 -12.06 -6.08 5.46
C LEU A 485 -11.36 -6.52 6.76
N GLY A 486 -11.72 -7.69 7.30
CA GLY A 486 -11.24 -8.16 8.60
C GLY A 486 -9.76 -8.56 8.59
N GLU A 487 -9.32 -9.29 7.56
CA GLU A 487 -7.95 -9.78 7.47
C GLU A 487 -7.04 -8.75 6.80
N HIS A 488 -7.47 -8.20 5.65
CA HIS A 488 -6.62 -7.40 4.76
C HIS A 488 -6.81 -5.89 4.91
N ASN A 489 -7.80 -5.46 5.70
CA ASN A 489 -8.22 -4.06 5.81
C ASN A 489 -8.59 -3.44 4.44
N LEU A 490 -9.08 -4.28 3.53
CA LEU A 490 -9.36 -3.92 2.14
C LEU A 490 -10.86 -3.73 1.96
N CYS A 491 -11.25 -2.52 1.55
CA CYS A 491 -12.63 -2.18 1.24
C CYS A 491 -12.81 -2.30 -0.27
N LEU A 492 -13.53 -3.33 -0.71
CA LEU A 492 -13.67 -3.68 -2.12
C LEU A 492 -14.19 -2.50 -2.97
N TYR A 493 -15.29 -1.87 -2.55
CA TYR A 493 -15.86 -0.72 -3.27
C TYR A 493 -14.90 0.48 -3.30
N GLY A 494 -14.23 0.76 -2.19
CA GLY A 494 -13.25 1.84 -2.09
C GLY A 494 -12.02 1.58 -2.96
N ALA A 495 -11.58 0.33 -3.08
CA ALA A 495 -10.47 -0.06 -3.94
C ALA A 495 -10.77 0.20 -5.42
N SER A 496 -12.03 0.04 -5.84
CA SER A 496 -12.45 0.31 -7.22
C SER A 496 -12.23 1.78 -7.61
N SER A 497 -12.26 2.70 -6.64
CA SER A 497 -11.97 4.11 -6.90
C SER A 497 -10.54 4.35 -7.41
N LEU A 498 -9.57 3.48 -7.11
CA LEU A 498 -8.19 3.61 -7.59
C LEU A 498 -8.11 3.47 -9.12
N LEU A 499 -8.80 2.47 -9.68
CA LEU A 499 -8.94 2.28 -11.13
C LEU A 499 -9.66 3.46 -11.77
N LEU A 500 -10.82 3.83 -11.21
CA LEU A 500 -11.66 4.88 -11.76
C LEU A 500 -10.95 6.24 -11.77
N MET A 501 -10.21 6.58 -10.71
CA MET A 501 -9.38 7.79 -10.66
C MET A 501 -8.30 7.80 -11.74
N ARG A 502 -7.61 6.67 -11.95
CA ARG A 502 -6.60 6.53 -13.02
C ARG A 502 -7.22 6.75 -14.40
N TRP A 503 -8.45 6.31 -14.61
CA TRP A 503 -9.18 6.43 -15.87
C TRP A 503 -9.98 7.73 -16.03
N GLY A 504 -9.85 8.68 -15.10
CA GLY A 504 -10.42 10.03 -15.25
C GLY A 504 -11.89 10.18 -14.84
N PHE A 505 -12.45 9.25 -14.06
CA PHE A 505 -13.83 9.36 -13.56
C PHE A 505 -14.00 10.43 -12.46
N THR A 506 -15.22 10.95 -12.35
CA THR A 506 -15.56 12.07 -11.45
C THR A 506 -15.41 11.76 -9.96
N SER A 507 -15.19 12.79 -9.14
CA SER A 507 -15.11 12.68 -7.69
C SER A 507 -16.39 12.16 -7.03
N LYS A 508 -17.58 12.37 -7.63
CA LYS A 508 -18.88 11.99 -7.06
C LYS A 508 -19.08 10.47 -6.97
N ILE A 509 -18.68 9.73 -8.01
CA ILE A 509 -18.74 8.26 -8.02
C ILE A 509 -17.79 7.72 -6.95
N ASN A 510 -16.54 8.20 -6.96
CA ASN A 510 -15.51 7.78 -6.02
C ASN A 510 -15.91 8.03 -4.56
N GLN A 511 -16.46 9.19 -4.24
CA GLN A 511 -16.96 9.50 -2.89
C GLN A 511 -18.09 8.56 -2.45
N THR A 512 -18.97 8.17 -3.38
CA THR A 512 -20.10 7.29 -3.06
C THR A 512 -19.66 5.83 -2.88
N LEU A 513 -18.68 5.35 -3.66
CA LEU A 513 -18.11 4.01 -3.51
C LEU A 513 -17.55 3.75 -2.11
N TRP A 514 -16.83 4.72 -1.53
CA TRP A 514 -16.34 4.62 -0.16
C TRP A 514 -17.46 4.49 0.88
N ARG A 515 -18.63 5.12 0.63
CA ARG A 515 -19.79 5.03 1.53
C ARG A 515 -20.47 3.66 1.49
N LEU A 516 -20.37 2.91 0.38
CA LEU A 516 -20.89 1.55 0.30
C LEU A 516 -20.20 0.60 1.29
N CYS A 517 -18.92 0.84 1.60
CA CYS A 517 -18.17 0.04 2.57
C CYS A 517 -18.50 0.37 4.05
N GLN A 518 -19.00 1.57 4.35
CA GLN A 518 -19.07 2.07 5.73
C GLN A 518 -20.43 1.80 6.42
N ASN A 519 -21.23 0.85 5.92
CA ASN A 519 -22.61 0.61 6.40
C ASN A 519 -23.42 1.91 6.54
N SER A 520 -23.54 2.69 5.46
CA SER A 520 -24.33 3.92 5.50
C SER A 520 -25.84 3.63 5.46
N ASP A 521 -26.63 4.28 6.32
CA ASP A 521 -28.10 4.19 6.45
C ASP A 521 -28.93 4.59 5.20
N SER A 522 -28.30 4.79 4.05
CA SER A 522 -29.02 5.13 2.82
C SER A 522 -29.71 3.91 2.22
N LYS A 523 -31.04 3.99 2.06
CA LYS A 523 -31.88 2.98 1.37
C LYS A 523 -31.27 2.54 0.03
N THR A 524 -30.69 3.48 -0.73
CA THR A 524 -30.06 3.19 -2.03
C THR A 524 -28.81 2.34 -1.89
N ASN A 525 -27.98 2.59 -0.87
CA ASN A 525 -26.74 1.85 -0.67
C ASN A 525 -27.01 0.41 -0.23
N VAL A 526 -28.04 0.20 0.60
CA VAL A 526 -28.52 -1.14 0.97
C VAL A 526 -28.98 -1.90 -0.28
N ARG A 527 -29.76 -1.26 -1.15
CA ARG A 527 -30.24 -1.88 -2.40
C ARG A 527 -29.12 -2.22 -3.37
N ILE A 528 -28.13 -1.33 -3.53
CA ILE A 528 -26.94 -1.59 -4.36
C ILE A 528 -26.21 -2.84 -3.87
N ARG A 529 -25.96 -2.94 -2.56
CA ARG A 529 -25.29 -4.10 -1.97
C ARG A 529 -26.10 -5.37 -2.11
N LEU A 530 -27.41 -5.31 -1.87
CA LEU A 530 -28.31 -6.44 -2.06
C LEU A 530 -28.23 -7.00 -3.49
N CYS A 531 -28.29 -6.13 -4.50
CA CYS A 531 -28.22 -6.57 -5.90
C CYS A 531 -26.85 -7.14 -6.28
N HIS A 532 -25.74 -6.58 -5.76
CA HIS A 532 -24.43 -7.20 -5.92
C HIS A 532 -24.39 -8.59 -5.26
N GLU A 533 -24.89 -8.70 -4.05
CA GLU A 533 -24.82 -9.94 -3.30
C GLU A 533 -25.61 -11.05 -3.98
N LEU A 534 -26.86 -10.79 -4.38
CA LEU A 534 -27.66 -11.75 -5.14
C LEU A 534 -26.98 -12.19 -6.45
N ALA A 535 -26.43 -11.25 -7.22
CA ALA A 535 -25.81 -11.57 -8.50
C ALA A 535 -24.51 -12.38 -8.34
N PHE A 536 -23.66 -11.98 -7.40
CA PHE A 536 -22.40 -12.67 -7.14
C PHE A 536 -22.63 -14.03 -6.49
N ASN A 537 -23.57 -14.16 -5.56
CA ASN A 537 -23.94 -15.44 -4.98
C ASN A 537 -24.42 -16.41 -6.07
N TYR A 538 -25.37 -15.94 -6.91
CA TYR A 538 -25.93 -16.75 -7.99
C TYR A 538 -24.89 -17.26 -9.00
N LEU A 539 -23.93 -16.40 -9.40
CA LEU A 539 -22.97 -16.76 -10.44
C LEU A 539 -21.66 -17.34 -9.91
N CYS A 540 -21.24 -17.00 -8.70
CA CYS A 540 -19.87 -17.26 -8.23
C CYS A 540 -19.79 -18.09 -6.94
N PHE A 541 -20.87 -18.29 -6.19
CA PHE A 541 -20.83 -18.97 -4.88
C PHE A 541 -21.91 -20.06 -4.76
N ASP A 542 -21.54 -21.31 -5.06
CA ASP A 542 -22.44 -22.47 -5.08
C ASP A 542 -23.13 -22.81 -3.73
N LYS A 543 -22.62 -22.28 -2.60
CA LYS A 543 -23.12 -22.58 -1.24
C LYS A 543 -24.08 -21.52 -0.69
N ALA A 544 -24.48 -20.54 -1.49
CA ALA A 544 -25.22 -19.38 -1.02
C ALA A 544 -26.74 -19.62 -0.81
N GLU A 545 -27.28 -20.77 -1.22
CA GLU A 545 -28.75 -21.04 -1.28
C GLU A 545 -29.51 -20.62 0.00
N SER A 546 -29.00 -20.98 1.18
CA SER A 546 -29.66 -20.65 2.46
C SER A 546 -29.60 -19.18 2.86
N LYS A 547 -28.57 -18.44 2.41
CA LYS A 547 -28.47 -16.98 2.64
C LYS A 547 -29.27 -16.21 1.59
N ASP A 548 -29.36 -16.70 0.37
CA ASP A 548 -30.17 -16.09 -0.68
C ASP A 548 -31.66 -16.09 -0.29
N GLU A 549 -32.15 -17.14 0.37
CA GLU A 549 -33.51 -17.14 0.96
C GLU A 549 -33.71 -16.03 2.00
N GLN A 550 -32.69 -15.72 2.81
CA GLN A 550 -32.74 -14.64 3.80
C GLN A 550 -32.69 -13.25 3.14
N LEU A 551 -31.90 -13.10 2.07
CA LEU A 551 -31.84 -11.87 1.29
C LEU A 551 -33.15 -11.61 0.53
N LEU A 552 -33.75 -12.65 -0.04
CA LEU A 552 -35.04 -12.58 -0.72
C LEU A 552 -36.18 -12.19 0.25
N ALA A 553 -36.09 -12.57 1.52
CA ALA A 553 -37.06 -12.18 2.55
C ALA A 553 -37.08 -10.66 2.84
N LEU A 554 -36.07 -9.91 2.38
CA LEU A 554 -36.05 -8.44 2.46
C LEU A 554 -36.90 -7.77 1.37
N LEU A 555 -37.41 -8.55 0.42
CA LEU A 555 -38.18 -8.11 -0.74
C LEU A 555 -39.64 -8.57 -0.62
N ASP A 556 -40.55 -7.84 -1.26
CA ASP A 556 -41.95 -8.25 -1.35
C ASP A 556 -42.15 -9.45 -2.30
N GLU A 557 -43.32 -10.08 -2.24
CA GLU A 557 -43.62 -11.30 -3.01
C GLU A 557 -43.51 -11.10 -4.54
N ASP A 558 -43.88 -9.92 -5.04
CA ASP A 558 -43.79 -9.56 -6.47
C ASP A 558 -42.32 -9.43 -6.90
N GLN A 559 -41.50 -8.74 -6.10
CA GLN A 559 -40.06 -8.64 -6.31
C GLN A 559 -39.36 -10.00 -6.27
N GLN A 560 -39.78 -10.91 -5.38
CA GLN A 560 -39.22 -12.26 -5.32
C GLN A 560 -39.55 -13.07 -6.58
N GLU A 561 -40.77 -12.97 -7.10
CA GLU A 561 -41.16 -13.64 -8.35
C GLU A 561 -40.38 -13.08 -9.55
N GLN A 562 -40.25 -11.75 -9.62
CA GLN A 562 -39.49 -11.06 -10.66
C GLN A 562 -38.02 -11.48 -10.68
N ILE A 563 -37.37 -11.63 -9.52
CA ILE A 563 -35.98 -12.11 -9.44
C ILE A 563 -35.87 -13.53 -9.97
N LYS A 564 -36.75 -14.45 -9.56
CA LYS A 564 -36.71 -15.84 -10.01
C LYS A 564 -36.81 -15.93 -11.54
N VAL A 565 -37.70 -15.15 -12.14
CA VAL A 565 -37.84 -15.08 -13.60
C VAL A 565 -36.59 -14.47 -14.25
N LEU A 566 -36.04 -13.40 -13.69
CA LEU A 566 -34.85 -12.75 -14.24
C LEU A 566 -33.62 -13.67 -14.19
N LEU A 567 -33.38 -14.31 -13.04
CA LEU A 567 -32.26 -15.25 -12.85
C LEU A 567 -32.40 -16.48 -13.76
N ALA A 568 -33.61 -17.01 -13.93
CA ALA A 568 -33.84 -18.13 -14.84
C ALA A 568 -33.62 -17.79 -16.33
N ASN A 569 -33.73 -16.51 -16.70
CA ASN A 569 -33.51 -16.03 -18.07
C ASN A 569 -32.06 -15.61 -18.35
N TRP A 570 -31.25 -15.42 -17.30
CA TRP A 570 -29.85 -15.02 -17.39
C TRP A 570 -28.97 -16.21 -17.78
#